data_AF-C9LVN4-F1
#
_entry.id   AF-C9LVN4-F1
#
_cell.length_a   1.000
_cell.length_b   1.000
_cell.length_c   1.000
_cell.angle_alpha   90.00
_cell.angle_beta   90.00
_cell.angle_gamma   90.00
#
_symmetry.space_group_name_H-M   'P 1'
#
loop_
_entity.id
_entity.type
_entity.pdbx_description
1 polymer ?
#
loop_
_entity_poly.entity_id
_entity_poly.type
_entity_poly.pdbx_seq_one_letter_code
_entity_poly.pdbx_strand_id
1 'polypeptide(L)' 'MNVKDVIRENRLALGLTMKEVADKVGVSEATISRWEAVKSPICEEELFFP' A
#
# COMPACT_ATOMS: atom_id res chain seq x y z
N MET A 1 8.76 3.22 -10.23
CA MET A 1 8.38 2.13 -9.31
C MET A 1 7.21 2.60 -8.46
N ASN A 2 6.10 1.86 -8.43
CA ASN A 2 4.96 2.21 -7.60
C ASN A 2 5.16 1.62 -6.20
N VAL A 3 4.93 2.39 -5.15
CA VAL A 3 5.15 1.97 -3.75
C VAL A 3 4.32 0.73 -3.42
N LYS A 4 3.13 0.59 -4.01
CA LYS A 4 2.28 -0.60 -3.85
C LYS A 4 2.95 -1.89 -4.35
N ASP A 5 3.71 -1.80 -5.44
CA ASP A 5 4.33 -2.97 -6.07
C ASP A 5 5.51 -3.42 -5.22
N VAL A 6 6.29 -2.48 -4.67
CA VAL A 6 7.40 -2.75 -3.76
C VAL A 6 6.93 -3.45 -2.48
N ILE A 7 5.80 -3.01 -1.90
CA ILE A 7 5.23 -3.64 -0.70
C ILE A 7 4.78 -5.06 -1.02
N ARG A 8 4.08 -5.25 -2.15
CA ARG A 8 3.56 -6.56 -2.58
C ARG A 8 4.69 -7.54 -2.90
N GLU A 9 5.72 -7.10 -3.61
CA GLU A 9 6.89 -7.91 -3.96
C GLU A 9 7.67 -8.33 -2.72
N ASN A 10 7.95 -7.41 -1.79
CA ASN A 10 8.63 -7.76 -0.55
C ASN A 10 7.80 -8.70 0.32
N ARG A 11 6.47 -8.51 0.37
CA ARG A 11 5.56 -9.41 1.08
C ARG A 11 5.63 -10.84 0.52
N LEU A 12 5.61 -10.97 -0.81
CA LEU A 12 5.71 -12.27 -1.49
C LEU A 12 7.11 -12.90 -1.35
N ALA A 13 8.17 -12.12 -1.47
CA ALA A 13 9.55 -12.59 -1.34
C ALA A 13 9.87 -13.12 0.07
N LEU A 14 9.25 -12.53 1.09
CA LEU A 14 9.40 -12.95 2.48
C LEU A 14 8.34 -13.97 2.92
N GLY A 15 7.37 -14.30 2.07
CA GLY A 15 6.27 -15.22 2.41
C GLY A 15 5.36 -14.72 3.54
N LEU A 16 5.30 -13.40 3.75
CA LEU A 16 4.58 -12.79 4.86
C LEU A 16 3.12 -12.52 4.52
N THR A 17 2.26 -12.63 5.53
CA THR A 17 0.87 -12.20 5.46
C THR A 17 0.76 -10.69 5.70
N MET A 18 -0.35 -10.06 5.28
CA MET A 18 -0.59 -8.63 5.54
C MET A 18 -0.55 -8.29 7.02
N LYS A 19 -1.05 -9.21 7.86
CA LYS A 19 -1.03 -9.07 9.32
C LYS A 19 0.39 -9.08 9.88
N GLU A 20 1.26 -9.98 9.43
CA GLU A 20 2.66 -10.01 9.89
C GLU A 20 3.44 -8.76 9.44
N VAL A 21 3.16 -8.25 8.24
CA VAL A 21 3.72 -6.98 7.78
C VAL A 21 3.20 -5.84 8.65
N ALA A 22 1.91 -5.83 8.98
CA ALA A 22 1.29 -4.85 9.85
C ALA A 22 1.92 -4.87 11.26
N ASP A 23 2.08 -6.05 11.85
CA ASP A 23 2.71 -6.26 13.16
C ASP A 23 4.18 -5.81 13.18
N LYS A 24 4.94 -6.08 12.10
CA LYS A 24 6.34 -5.64 11.97
C LYS A 24 6.49 -4.13 11.81
N VAL A 25 5.56 -3.49 11.11
CA VAL A 25 5.58 -2.04 10.84
C VAL A 25 4.85 -1.26 11.95
N GLY A 26 4.11 -1.94 12.83
CA GLY A 26 3.35 -1.33 13.93
C GLY A 26 2.09 -0.61 13.46
N VAL A 27 1.53 -1.03 12.33
CA VAL A 27 0.29 -0.47 11.77
C VAL A 27 -0.82 -1.51 11.78
N SER A 28 -2.06 -1.10 11.48
CA SER A 28 -3.17 -2.04 11.33
C SER A 28 -3.15 -2.70 9.95
N GLU A 29 -3.67 -3.92 9.83
CA GLU A 29 -3.86 -4.63 8.57
C GLU A 29 -4.63 -3.78 7.54
N ALA A 30 -5.62 -3.01 7.99
CA ALA A 30 -6.39 -2.10 7.15
C ALA A 30 -5.50 -1.03 6.47
N THR A 31 -4.44 -0.59 7.14
CA THR A 31 -3.47 0.37 6.60
C THR A 31 -2.61 -0.27 5.51
N ILE A 32 -2.14 -1.51 5.70
CA ILE A 32 -1.39 -2.26 4.69
C ILE A 32 -2.25 -2.51 3.44
N SER A 33 -3.50 -2.94 3.64
CA SER A 33 -4.47 -3.09 2.55
C SER A 33 -4.67 -1.79 1.78
N ARG A 34 -4.76 -0.66 2.49
CA ARG A 34 -4.85 0.66 1.87
C ARG A 34 -3.60 1.03 1.09
N TRP A 35 -2.41 0.74 1.59
CA TRP A 35 -1.14 1.02 0.86
C TRP A 35 -1.00 0.20 -0.41
N GLU A 36 -1.41 -1.07 -0.40
CA GLU A 36 -1.45 -1.89 -1.62
C GLU A 36 -2.57 -1.44 -2.59
N ALA A 37 -3.65 -0.86 -2.06
CA ALA A 37 -4.78 -0.37 -2.84
C ALA A 37 -4.65 1.09 -3.31
N VAL A 38 -3.70 1.88 -2.78
CA VAL A 38 -3.48 3.27 -3.20
C VAL A 38 -3.02 3.26 -4.66
N LYS A 39 -4.00 3.44 -5.54
CA LYS A 39 -3.78 3.98 -6.87
C LYS A 39 -3.54 5.46 -6.66
N SER A 40 -2.29 5.88 -6.81
CA SER A 40 -1.95 7.30 -6.81
C SER A 40 -2.87 8.03 -7.80
N PRO A 41 -3.66 9.03 -7.38
CA PRO A 41 -4.54 9.76 -8.28
C PRO A 41 -3.80 10.82 -9.10
N ILE A 42 -2.47 10.94 -8.98
CA ILE A 42 -1.71 11.88 -9.83
C ILE A 42 -1.49 11.31 -11.24
N CYS A 43 -2.61 11.16 -11.96
CA CYS A 43 -2.74 11.25 -13.42
C CYS A 43 -4.09 11.85 -13.85
N GLU A 44 -4.97 12.31 -12.95
CA GLU A 44 -6.18 13.02 -13.36
C GLU A 44 -6.22 14.43 -12.73
N GLU A 45 -5.98 15.39 -13.61
CA GLU A 45 -6.21 16.82 -13.49
C GLU A 45 -7.69 17.08 -13.20
N GLU A 46 -8.23 16.72 -12.03
CA GLU A 46 -9.57 17.17 -11.60
C GLU A 46 -9.65 17.13 -10.06
N LEU A 47 -9.04 18.12 -9.42
CA LEU A 47 -9.55 18.63 -8.14
C LEU A 47 -9.61 20.16 -8.24
N PHE A 48 -10.47 20.60 -9.16
CA PHE A 48 -11.19 21.85 -9.03
C PHE A 48 -11.99 21.81 -7.71
N PHE A 49 -11.50 22.55 -6.73
CA PHE A 49 -12.16 22.76 -5.44
C PHE A 49 -12.97 24.06 -5.54
N PRO A 50 -14.31 24.06 -5.51
CA PRO A 50 -15.06 25.22 -5.05
C PRO A 50 -14.97 25.38 -3.53
#